data_AF-A0A423PH17-F1
#
_entry.id   AF-A0A423PH17-F1
#
_cell.length_a   1.000
_cell.length_b   1.000
_cell.length_c   1.000
_cell.angle_alpha   90.00
_cell.angle_beta   90.00
_cell.angle_gamma   90.00
#
_symmetry.space_group_name_H-M   'P 1'
#
loop_
_entity.id
_entity.type
_entity.pdbx_description
1 polymer ?
#
loop_
_entity_poly.entity_id
_entity_poly.type
_entity_poly.pdbx_seq_one_letter_code
_entity_poly.pdbx_strand_id
1 'polypeptide(L)'
;MRVCAALALLLLAAGCVTGPKVVTPEPPPVPEDGPPVPEDNEVVLSEGTQVVADAPWGRIKIEAGPGLRRVYSWRGLRRGVVLEPREERMGGSLGIHFEGRPPVWEDADGLTEVDLEEGQKRFETVDDAMVWMQIRRLRYVWNNSGLVVGWKPHEDTLQVEVWQFYIDGEQPTSLPDADDARITTGPVEVVPQEMKPVLEYPDGRREPYEPEAAPADASKADDDSAPAGECNWFERLFNQCPKADTTESDDSAEPAEPAAAGGADAAESPDADGDDADSTTDDDAAQPDEPESAPRAEIDGSTVNVRSRATTDSEVLFQVQQGDSVGILKKENDWSYVEFDDGRKGWVADFLLKQ
;
A
#
# COMPACT_ATOMS: atom_id res chain seq x y z
N MET A 1 -37.66 32.24 -75.44
CA MET A 1 -36.84 31.51 -74.46
C MET A 1 -35.73 32.43 -73.98
N ARG A 2 -35.82 32.95 -72.75
CA ARG A 2 -34.72 33.62 -72.05
C ARG A 2 -34.53 32.86 -70.74
N VAL A 3 -33.39 32.21 -70.61
CA VAL A 3 -33.00 31.45 -69.42
C VAL A 3 -32.42 32.46 -68.42
N CYS A 4 -33.12 32.69 -67.30
CA CYS A 4 -32.54 33.36 -66.14
C CYS A 4 -31.87 32.27 -65.28
N ALA A 5 -30.54 32.27 -65.26
CA ALA A 5 -29.74 31.50 -64.32
C ALA A 5 -29.72 32.25 -62.97
N ALA A 6 -30.39 31.70 -61.96
CA ALA A 6 -30.23 32.13 -60.57
C ALA A 6 -29.10 31.30 -59.95
N LEU A 7 -27.92 31.91 -59.84
CA LEU A 7 -26.80 31.40 -59.07
C LEU A 7 -27.14 31.59 -57.58
N ALA A 8 -27.61 30.54 -56.91
CA ALA A 8 -27.75 30.54 -55.46
C ALA A 8 -26.37 30.35 -54.84
N LEU A 9 -25.84 31.43 -54.27
CA LEU A 9 -24.60 31.46 -53.51
C LEU A 9 -24.78 30.60 -52.24
N LEU A 10 -24.18 29.41 -52.24
CA LEU A 10 -24.04 28.59 -51.03
C LEU A 10 -22.99 29.27 -50.13
N LEU A 11 -23.46 30.04 -49.15
CA LEU A 11 -22.67 30.49 -48.02
C LEU A 11 -22.26 29.26 -47.19
N LEU A 12 -21.02 28.81 -47.38
CA LEU A 12 -20.35 27.91 -46.45
C LEU A 12 -20.18 28.67 -45.12
N ALA A 13 -21.05 28.37 -44.15
CA ALA A 13 -20.79 28.71 -42.77
C ALA A 13 -19.58 27.89 -42.32
N ALA A 14 -18.39 28.51 -42.34
CA ALA A 14 -17.22 27.99 -41.66
C ALA A 14 -17.49 28.06 -40.15
N GLY A 15 -18.19 27.06 -39.62
CA GLY A 15 -18.22 26.83 -38.19
C GLY A 15 -16.79 26.64 -37.73
N CYS A 16 -16.31 27.51 -36.85
CA CYS A 16 -15.05 27.29 -36.14
C CYS A 16 -15.21 25.96 -35.39
N VAL A 17 -14.63 24.89 -35.92
CA VAL A 17 -14.52 23.63 -35.20
C VAL A 17 -13.57 23.91 -34.04
N THR A 18 -14.13 24.16 -32.86
CA THR A 18 -13.35 24.25 -31.64
C THR A 18 -12.78 22.86 -31.38
N GLY A 19 -11.45 22.70 -31.49
CA GLY A 19 -10.79 21.44 -31.18
C GLY A 19 -10.98 21.01 -29.71
N PRO A 20 -10.55 19.79 -29.35
CA PRO A 20 -10.60 19.34 -27.97
C PRO A 20 -9.77 20.25 -27.06
N LYS A 21 -10.21 20.39 -25.81
CA LYS A 21 -9.51 21.14 -24.77
C LYS A 21 -8.86 20.18 -23.78
N VAL A 22 -7.66 20.51 -23.33
CA VAL A 22 -7.03 19.80 -22.22
C VAL A 22 -7.70 20.25 -20.92
N VAL A 23 -8.28 19.32 -20.19
CA VAL A 23 -8.90 19.57 -18.87
C VAL A 23 -8.34 18.59 -17.86
N THR A 24 -8.12 19.04 -16.63
CA THR A 24 -7.80 18.13 -15.52
C THR A 24 -9.09 17.90 -14.74
N PRO A 25 -9.59 16.66 -14.67
CA PRO A 25 -10.82 16.39 -13.93
C PRO A 25 -10.63 16.66 -12.44
N GLU A 26 -11.71 17.00 -11.77
CA GLU A 26 -11.73 17.11 -10.32
C GLU A 26 -11.56 15.71 -9.69
N PRO A 27 -10.91 15.60 -8.51
CA PRO A 27 -10.82 14.33 -7.82
C PRO A 27 -12.21 13.87 -7.37
N PRO A 28 -12.45 12.54 -7.28
CA PRO A 28 -13.73 12.02 -6.82
C PRO A 28 -14.09 12.56 -5.43
N PRO A 29 -15.37 12.88 -5.18
CA PRO A 29 -15.80 13.42 -3.91
C PRO A 29 -15.58 12.40 -2.79
N VAL A 30 -15.21 12.91 -1.63
CA VAL A 30 -15.19 12.14 -0.37
C VAL A 30 -16.42 12.57 0.44
N PRO A 31 -17.12 11.65 1.11
CA PRO A 31 -18.21 12.03 2.00
C PRO A 31 -17.78 13.10 3.00
N GLU A 32 -18.72 13.97 3.36
CA GLU A 32 -18.60 14.82 4.55
C GLU A 32 -18.64 13.96 5.83
N ASP A 33 -18.76 14.61 6.99
CA ASP A 33 -18.69 13.98 8.30
C ASP A 33 -19.66 12.79 8.46
N GLY A 34 -19.17 11.73 9.10
CA GLY A 34 -20.01 10.62 9.51
C GLY A 34 -20.77 10.93 10.81
N PRO A 35 -21.82 10.15 11.15
CA PRO A 35 -22.43 10.21 12.47
C PRO A 35 -21.38 9.88 13.54
N PRO A 36 -21.58 10.34 14.80
CA PRO A 36 -20.65 10.07 15.88
C PRO A 36 -20.49 8.56 16.11
N VAL A 37 -19.29 8.15 16.51
CA VAL A 37 -19.02 6.77 16.93
C VAL A 37 -19.82 6.48 18.20
N PRO A 38 -20.63 5.40 18.27
CA PRO A 38 -21.30 5.01 19.51
C PRO A 38 -20.29 4.70 20.62
N GLU A 39 -20.57 5.10 21.86
CA GLU A 39 -19.63 5.00 23.00
C GLU A 39 -19.15 3.56 23.27
N ASP A 40 -20.04 2.58 23.09
CA ASP A 40 -19.74 1.15 23.32
C ASP A 40 -19.13 0.45 22.10
N ASN A 41 -18.92 1.15 20.97
CA ASN A 41 -18.40 0.55 19.76
C ASN A 41 -16.89 0.30 19.84
N GLU A 42 -16.43 -0.80 19.25
CA GLU A 42 -15.05 -1.25 19.29
C GLU A 42 -14.21 -0.72 18.12
N VAL A 43 -14.44 0.53 17.70
CA VAL A 43 -13.66 1.21 16.65
C VAL A 43 -12.17 1.25 17.02
N VAL A 44 -11.29 1.11 16.02
CA VAL A 44 -9.83 1.05 16.22
C VAL A 44 -9.21 2.42 16.03
N LEU A 45 -9.56 3.11 14.95
CA LEU A 45 -8.97 4.39 14.57
C LEU A 45 -9.79 5.54 15.17
N SER A 46 -9.11 6.38 15.94
CA SER A 46 -9.70 7.61 16.48
C SER A 46 -9.78 8.69 15.40
N GLU A 47 -10.74 9.60 15.51
CA GLU A 47 -10.85 10.75 14.61
C GLU A 47 -9.52 11.52 14.52
N GLY A 48 -9.12 11.89 13.30
CA GLY A 48 -7.87 12.60 13.05
C GLY A 48 -6.62 11.73 13.06
N THR A 49 -6.77 10.40 13.14
CA THR A 49 -5.66 9.44 13.00
C THR A 49 -5.69 8.70 11.66
N GLN A 50 -4.54 8.18 11.26
CA GLN A 50 -4.40 7.30 10.10
C GLN A 50 -3.62 6.04 10.47
N VAL A 51 -3.82 4.99 9.68
CA VAL A 51 -2.91 3.86 9.59
C VAL A 51 -2.40 3.74 8.16
N VAL A 52 -1.10 3.49 8.01
CA VAL A 52 -0.45 3.15 6.75
C VAL A 52 0.08 1.73 6.89
N ALA A 53 -0.30 0.85 5.97
CA ALA A 53 0.07 -0.55 5.99
C ALA A 53 0.66 -0.97 4.63
N ASP A 54 1.86 -1.52 4.66
CA ASP A 54 2.50 -2.14 3.51
C ASP A 54 2.16 -3.63 3.49
N ALA A 55 1.09 -4.01 2.78
CA ALA A 55 0.66 -5.42 2.67
C ALA A 55 1.08 -6.03 1.32
N PRO A 56 1.00 -7.36 1.12
CA PRO A 56 1.36 -8.01 -0.15
C PRO A 56 0.64 -7.50 -1.39
N TRP A 57 -0.57 -6.92 -1.27
CA TRP A 57 -1.31 -6.31 -2.38
C TRP A 57 -0.87 -4.88 -2.72
N GLY A 58 0.01 -4.33 -1.89
CA GLY A 58 0.55 -2.98 -1.96
C GLY A 58 0.35 -2.20 -0.67
N ARG A 59 0.78 -0.94 -0.71
CA ARG A 59 0.52 0.03 0.34
C ARG A 59 -0.94 0.46 0.33
N ILE A 60 -1.56 0.48 1.51
CA ILE A 60 -2.85 1.10 1.77
C ILE A 60 -2.72 2.10 2.92
N LYS A 61 -3.41 3.23 2.81
CA LYS A 61 -3.56 4.22 3.88
C LYS A 61 -5.04 4.38 4.20
N ILE A 62 -5.38 4.38 5.47
CA ILE A 62 -6.75 4.51 5.98
C ILE A 62 -6.77 5.70 6.93
N GLU A 63 -7.51 6.75 6.57
CA GLU A 63 -7.67 7.97 7.35
C GLU A 63 -9.02 7.91 8.10
N ALA A 64 -9.00 8.15 9.42
CA ALA A 64 -10.19 8.29 10.23
C ALA A 64 -10.63 9.76 10.28
N GLY A 65 -11.74 10.05 9.59
CA GLY A 65 -12.38 11.35 9.63
C GLY A 65 -13.34 11.50 10.81
N PRO A 66 -14.11 12.60 10.85
CA PRO A 66 -15.14 12.79 11.84
C PRO A 66 -16.18 11.67 11.85
N GLY A 67 -16.49 11.19 13.05
CA GLY A 67 -17.45 10.12 13.26
C GLY A 67 -17.05 8.80 12.58
N LEU A 68 -17.99 8.20 11.85
CA LEU A 68 -17.82 6.91 11.15
C LEU A 68 -17.19 7.02 9.75
N ARG A 69 -16.64 8.18 9.39
CA ARG A 69 -16.01 8.36 8.07
C ARG A 69 -14.63 7.72 8.01
N ARG A 70 -14.36 6.98 6.93
CA ARG A 70 -13.04 6.49 6.54
C ARG A 70 -12.68 6.91 5.13
N VAL A 71 -11.40 7.16 4.91
CA VAL A 71 -10.84 7.38 3.55
C VAL A 71 -9.73 6.39 3.31
N TYR A 72 -9.87 5.63 2.23
CA TYR A 72 -8.92 4.63 1.78
C TYR A 72 -8.12 5.20 0.62
N SER A 73 -6.80 5.09 0.71
CA SER A 73 -5.88 5.43 -0.38
C SER A 73 -5.00 4.24 -0.73
N TRP A 74 -5.00 3.82 -1.99
CA TRP A 74 -4.19 2.72 -2.51
C TRP A 74 -3.85 2.98 -3.97
N ARG A 75 -2.63 2.64 -4.42
CA ARG A 75 -2.21 2.78 -5.83
C ARG A 75 -2.45 4.19 -6.44
N GLY A 76 -2.34 5.23 -5.63
CA GLY A 76 -2.60 6.62 -6.04
C GLY A 76 -4.08 7.01 -6.10
N LEU A 77 -5.00 6.05 -5.91
CA LEU A 77 -6.43 6.30 -5.77
C LEU A 77 -6.74 6.73 -4.35
N ARG A 78 -7.76 7.58 -4.19
CA ARG A 78 -8.31 8.00 -2.90
C ARG A 78 -9.84 7.97 -2.96
N ARG A 79 -10.48 7.25 -2.04
CA ARG A 79 -11.94 7.14 -1.95
C ARG A 79 -12.40 7.15 -0.50
N GLY A 80 -13.58 7.71 -0.23
CA GLY A 80 -14.14 7.79 1.11
C GLY A 80 -15.48 7.11 1.26
N VAL A 81 -15.75 6.61 2.46
CA VAL A 81 -16.97 5.89 2.85
C VAL A 81 -17.37 6.33 4.25
N VAL A 82 -18.67 6.41 4.52
CA VAL A 82 -19.21 6.48 5.88
C VAL A 82 -19.65 5.08 6.25
N LEU A 83 -19.01 4.50 7.26
CA LEU A 83 -19.31 3.13 7.72
C LEU A 83 -20.51 3.14 8.67
N GLU A 84 -21.06 1.96 8.89
CA GLU A 84 -22.18 1.71 9.80
C GLU A 84 -21.69 1.02 11.07
N PRO A 85 -22.17 1.41 12.27
CA PRO A 85 -21.82 0.74 13.50
C PRO A 85 -22.59 -0.57 13.61
N ARG A 86 -21.94 -1.63 14.09
CA ARG A 86 -22.64 -2.89 14.37
C ARG A 86 -23.56 -2.73 15.57
N GLU A 87 -24.81 -3.18 15.42
CA GLU A 87 -25.79 -3.25 16.51
C GLU A 87 -25.59 -4.50 17.39
N GLU A 88 -24.99 -5.56 16.83
CA GLU A 88 -24.74 -6.83 17.50
C GLU A 88 -23.31 -7.32 17.26
N ARG A 89 -22.79 -8.12 18.19
CA ARG A 89 -21.46 -8.73 18.05
C ARG A 89 -21.46 -9.76 16.91
N MET A 90 -20.66 -9.50 15.89
CA MET A 90 -20.46 -10.42 14.77
C MET A 90 -19.03 -10.96 14.78
N GLY A 91 -18.89 -12.29 14.79
CA GLY A 91 -17.59 -12.94 14.94
C GLY A 91 -16.82 -12.46 16.18
N GLY A 92 -17.54 -12.09 17.24
CA GLY A 92 -16.96 -11.56 18.49
C GLY A 92 -16.67 -10.05 18.53
N SER A 93 -16.87 -9.29 17.45
CA SER A 93 -16.58 -7.84 17.39
C SER A 93 -17.85 -6.99 17.33
N LEU A 94 -17.84 -5.85 18.03
CA LEU A 94 -18.84 -4.78 17.95
C LEU A 94 -18.25 -3.52 17.31
N GLY A 95 -17.61 -3.67 16.15
CA GLY A 95 -16.97 -2.58 15.42
C GLY A 95 -17.90 -1.85 14.43
N ILE A 96 -17.32 -1.37 13.33
CA ILE A 96 -18.01 -0.71 12.22
C ILE A 96 -17.77 -1.49 10.93
N HIS A 97 -18.69 -1.38 9.96
CA HIS A 97 -18.57 -2.05 8.69
C HIS A 97 -19.25 -1.30 7.54
N PHE A 98 -18.98 -1.72 6.32
CA PHE A 98 -19.75 -1.34 5.14
C PHE A 98 -19.61 -2.43 4.08
N GLU A 99 -20.72 -2.86 3.48
CA GLU A 99 -20.71 -3.84 2.38
C GLU A 99 -21.52 -3.30 1.19
N GLY A 100 -20.97 -3.44 -0.02
CA GLY A 100 -21.60 -3.05 -1.28
C GLY A 100 -21.06 -1.74 -1.84
N ARG A 101 -21.89 -1.00 -2.61
CA ARG A 101 -21.49 0.24 -3.28
C ARG A 101 -21.71 1.48 -2.40
N PRO A 102 -20.66 2.24 -2.04
CA PRO A 102 -20.83 3.48 -1.29
C PRO A 102 -21.54 4.58 -2.11
N PRO A 103 -22.35 5.45 -1.49
CA PRO A 103 -23.20 6.41 -2.21
C PRO A 103 -22.48 7.39 -3.14
N VAL A 104 -21.26 7.79 -2.79
CA VAL A 104 -20.42 8.73 -3.58
C VAL A 104 -19.19 8.04 -4.19
N TRP A 105 -19.23 6.71 -4.28
CA TRP A 105 -18.14 5.93 -4.83
C TRP A 105 -18.15 5.95 -6.35
N GLU A 106 -17.04 6.42 -6.92
CA GLU A 106 -16.76 6.28 -8.35
C GLU A 106 -15.86 5.06 -8.60
N ASP A 107 -16.11 4.39 -9.72
CA ASP A 107 -15.28 3.28 -10.22
C ASP A 107 -13.78 3.64 -10.13
N ALA A 108 -13.00 2.70 -9.62
CA ALA A 108 -11.57 2.82 -9.45
C ALA A 108 -10.89 1.52 -9.90
N ASP A 109 -10.37 1.52 -11.12
CA ASP A 109 -9.74 0.34 -11.76
C ASP A 109 -10.65 -0.91 -11.79
N GLY A 110 -11.95 -0.73 -12.04
CA GLY A 110 -12.94 -1.80 -12.07
C GLY A 110 -13.51 -2.17 -10.69
N LEU A 111 -13.07 -1.49 -9.63
CA LEU A 111 -13.61 -1.66 -8.28
C LEU A 111 -14.83 -0.76 -8.10
N THR A 112 -16.01 -1.36 -7.99
CA THR A 112 -17.29 -0.65 -7.86
C THR A 112 -17.99 -0.87 -6.51
N GLU A 113 -17.49 -1.81 -5.72
CA GLU A 113 -18.00 -2.16 -4.39
C GLU A 113 -16.86 -2.26 -3.36
N VAL A 114 -17.23 -2.26 -2.08
CA VAL A 114 -16.31 -2.44 -0.96
C VAL A 114 -16.89 -3.40 0.07
N ASP A 115 -16.01 -4.11 0.76
CA ASP A 115 -16.31 -4.86 1.98
C ASP A 115 -15.31 -4.41 3.04
N LEU A 116 -15.79 -3.58 3.98
CA LEU A 116 -14.97 -2.86 4.94
C LEU A 116 -15.35 -3.32 6.34
N GLU A 117 -14.37 -3.76 7.12
CA GLU A 117 -14.55 -4.07 8.53
C GLU A 117 -13.48 -3.37 9.38
N GLU A 118 -13.90 -2.77 10.48
CA GLU A 118 -13.00 -2.26 11.51
C GLU A 118 -13.53 -2.66 12.89
N GLY A 119 -12.69 -3.17 13.77
CA GLY A 119 -13.12 -3.49 15.13
C GLY A 119 -12.05 -4.10 16.04
N GLN A 120 -12.47 -4.61 17.20
CA GLN A 120 -11.57 -5.34 18.11
C GLN A 120 -11.83 -6.85 18.02
N LYS A 121 -10.77 -7.66 18.18
CA LYS A 121 -10.87 -9.11 18.40
C LYS A 121 -10.20 -9.48 19.70
N ARG A 122 -10.84 -10.38 20.44
CA ARG A 122 -10.35 -10.89 21.72
C ARG A 122 -10.12 -12.39 21.59
N PHE A 123 -8.91 -12.82 21.88
CA PHE A 123 -8.49 -14.22 21.82
C PHE A 123 -7.98 -14.66 23.19
N GLU A 124 -8.15 -15.94 23.51
CA GLU A 124 -7.58 -16.53 24.73
C GLU A 124 -6.07 -16.73 24.57
N THR A 125 -5.62 -17.10 23.36
CA THR A 125 -4.20 -17.38 23.09
C THR A 125 -3.74 -16.73 21.78
N VAL A 126 -2.41 -16.57 21.66
CA VAL A 126 -1.78 -16.10 20.41
C VAL A 126 -2.07 -17.05 19.25
N ASP A 127 -2.02 -18.36 19.49
CA ASP A 127 -2.26 -19.38 18.45
C ASP A 127 -3.65 -19.22 17.82
N ASP A 128 -4.67 -18.87 18.62
CA ASP A 128 -6.03 -18.62 18.11
C ASP A 128 -6.08 -17.40 17.20
N ALA A 129 -5.38 -16.33 17.56
CA ALA A 129 -5.30 -15.12 16.76
C ALA A 129 -4.63 -15.42 15.41
N MET A 130 -3.57 -16.24 15.41
CA MET A 130 -2.86 -16.63 14.19
C MET A 130 -3.73 -17.51 13.29
N VAL A 131 -4.43 -18.50 13.86
CA VAL A 131 -5.37 -19.36 13.13
C VAL A 131 -6.50 -18.53 12.52
N TRP A 132 -7.06 -17.57 13.27
CA TRP A 132 -8.10 -16.68 12.79
C TRP A 132 -7.67 -15.89 11.54
N MET A 133 -6.46 -15.32 11.55
CA MET A 133 -5.93 -14.58 10.39
C MET A 133 -5.75 -15.47 9.16
N GLN A 134 -5.31 -16.72 9.35
CA GLN A 134 -5.11 -17.67 8.25
C GLN A 134 -6.43 -18.07 7.56
N ILE A 135 -7.51 -18.24 8.33
CA ILE A 135 -8.83 -18.65 7.80
C ILE A 135 -9.44 -17.56 6.91
N ARG A 136 -9.31 -16.29 7.31
CA ARG A 136 -9.87 -15.14 6.59
C ARG A 136 -9.32 -14.99 5.17
N ARG A 137 -8.17 -15.60 4.85
CA ARG A 137 -7.48 -15.50 3.54
C ARG A 137 -7.40 -14.05 3.02
N LEU A 138 -7.28 -13.08 3.91
CA LEU A 138 -6.76 -11.75 3.60
C LEU A 138 -5.25 -11.78 3.85
N ARG A 139 -4.49 -11.09 3.00
CA ARG A 139 -3.04 -10.97 3.18
C ARG A 139 -2.78 -9.89 4.24
N TYR A 140 -2.78 -10.29 5.50
CA TYR A 140 -2.59 -9.40 6.64
C TYR A 140 -1.13 -8.94 6.79
N VAL A 141 -0.98 -7.76 7.37
CA VAL A 141 0.23 -7.28 8.05
C VAL A 141 -0.18 -6.81 9.44
N TRP A 142 0.66 -7.07 10.44
CA TRP A 142 0.36 -6.73 11.83
C TRP A 142 1.61 -6.34 12.58
N ASN A 143 1.44 -5.62 13.70
CA ASN A 143 2.52 -5.28 14.61
C ASN A 143 2.40 -6.03 15.94
N ASN A 144 3.45 -5.93 16.75
CA ASN A 144 3.56 -6.56 18.07
C ASN A 144 2.47 -6.10 19.05
N SER A 145 1.93 -4.89 18.84
CA SER A 145 0.83 -4.33 19.64
C SER A 145 -0.56 -4.86 19.24
N GLY A 146 -0.64 -5.78 18.28
CA GLY A 146 -1.89 -6.39 17.85
C GLY A 146 -2.74 -5.52 16.92
N LEU A 147 -2.19 -4.46 16.33
CA LEU A 147 -2.84 -3.77 15.23
C LEU A 147 -2.62 -4.60 13.96
N VAL A 148 -3.72 -4.95 13.29
CA VAL A 148 -3.75 -5.83 12.13
C VAL A 148 -4.48 -5.12 10.99
N VAL A 149 -3.87 -5.07 9.81
CA VAL A 149 -4.49 -4.55 8.60
C VAL A 149 -4.37 -5.59 7.49
N GLY A 150 -5.51 -5.94 6.91
CA GLY A 150 -5.58 -6.80 5.74
C GLY A 150 -6.37 -6.12 4.65
N TRP A 151 -5.97 -6.32 3.41
CA TRP A 151 -6.80 -5.89 2.29
C TRP A 151 -6.54 -6.74 1.06
N LYS A 152 -7.50 -6.78 0.13
CA LYS A 152 -7.32 -7.35 -1.21
C LYS A 152 -8.43 -6.86 -2.15
N PRO A 153 -8.15 -6.69 -3.45
CA PRO A 153 -9.21 -6.70 -4.44
C PRO A 153 -9.74 -8.13 -4.64
N HIS A 154 -11.05 -8.26 -4.86
CA HIS A 154 -11.71 -9.51 -5.25
C HIS A 154 -12.85 -9.18 -6.22
N GLU A 155 -12.73 -9.64 -7.47
CA GLU A 155 -13.65 -9.24 -8.55
C GLU A 155 -13.73 -7.71 -8.69
N ASP A 156 -14.90 -7.11 -8.46
CA ASP A 156 -15.12 -5.66 -8.46
C ASP A 156 -15.23 -5.07 -7.04
N THR A 157 -14.87 -5.85 -6.01
CA THR A 157 -14.93 -5.45 -4.60
C THR A 157 -13.55 -5.20 -4.02
N LEU A 158 -13.38 -4.08 -3.33
CA LEU A 158 -12.22 -3.83 -2.46
C LEU A 158 -12.54 -4.29 -1.04
N GLN A 159 -11.89 -5.37 -0.59
CA GLN A 159 -12.03 -5.85 0.78
C GLN A 159 -10.92 -5.28 1.67
N VAL A 160 -11.28 -4.66 2.80
CA VAL A 160 -10.33 -4.09 3.77
C VAL A 160 -10.78 -4.41 5.19
N GLU A 161 -9.85 -4.89 6.01
CA GLU A 161 -10.07 -5.24 7.40
C GLU A 161 -9.04 -4.56 8.30
N VAL A 162 -9.49 -3.89 9.36
CA VAL A 162 -8.65 -3.28 10.40
C VAL A 162 -9.04 -3.83 11.76
N TRP A 163 -8.10 -4.46 12.46
CA TRP A 163 -8.37 -5.06 13.77
C TRP A 163 -7.38 -4.61 14.83
N GLN A 164 -7.88 -4.41 16.04
CA GLN A 164 -7.06 -4.42 17.25
C GLN A 164 -7.27 -5.74 17.99
N PHE A 165 -6.22 -6.53 18.12
CA PHE A 165 -6.22 -7.80 18.83
C PHE A 165 -5.92 -7.59 20.31
N TYR A 166 -6.58 -8.39 21.13
CA TYR A 166 -6.31 -8.57 22.54
C TYR A 166 -6.11 -10.06 22.80
N ILE A 167 -5.06 -10.42 23.54
CA ILE A 167 -4.74 -11.78 23.95
C ILE A 167 -4.88 -11.85 25.47
N ASP A 168 -5.68 -12.79 25.96
CA ASP A 168 -6.01 -12.94 27.38
C ASP A 168 -6.52 -11.62 28.02
N GLY A 169 -7.28 -10.85 27.24
CA GLY A 169 -7.85 -9.57 27.66
C GLY A 169 -6.91 -8.36 27.59
N GLU A 170 -5.62 -8.56 27.28
CA GLU A 170 -4.62 -7.49 27.21
C GLU A 170 -4.14 -7.25 25.78
N GLN A 171 -3.62 -6.04 25.52
CA GLN A 171 -2.96 -5.77 24.24
C GLN A 171 -1.65 -6.56 24.19
N PRO A 172 -1.40 -7.35 23.13
CA PRO A 172 -0.15 -8.10 23.05
C PRO A 172 1.04 -7.13 22.96
N THR A 173 2.21 -7.61 23.36
CA THR A 173 3.49 -6.90 23.21
C THR A 173 4.43 -7.61 22.26
N SER A 174 4.06 -8.81 21.80
CA SER A 174 4.73 -9.55 20.76
C SER A 174 3.74 -10.49 20.08
N LEU A 175 3.78 -10.55 18.75
CA LEU A 175 3.04 -11.52 17.95
C LEU A 175 4.00 -12.19 16.95
N PRO A 176 3.82 -13.48 16.64
CA PRO A 176 4.59 -14.16 15.60
C PRO A 176 4.48 -13.41 14.27
N ASP A 177 5.60 -13.29 13.55
CA ASP A 177 5.73 -12.63 12.24
C ASP A 177 5.25 -11.17 12.17
N ALA A 178 5.07 -10.52 13.33
CA ALA A 178 4.75 -9.11 13.39
C ALA A 178 5.87 -8.25 12.81
N ASP A 179 5.49 -7.24 12.03
CA ASP A 179 6.39 -6.28 11.40
C ASP A 179 5.90 -4.85 11.66
N ASP A 180 6.39 -4.29 12.77
CA ASP A 180 6.06 -2.94 13.22
C ASP A 180 6.47 -1.87 12.20
N ALA A 181 7.46 -2.14 11.34
CA ALA A 181 7.92 -1.19 10.33
C ALA A 181 6.95 -1.11 9.14
N ARG A 182 6.15 -2.15 8.90
CA ARG A 182 5.18 -2.21 7.80
C ARG A 182 3.80 -1.68 8.16
N ILE A 183 3.55 -1.34 9.42
CA ILE A 183 2.30 -0.74 9.85
C ILE A 183 2.53 0.41 10.84
N THR A 184 2.24 1.62 10.40
CA THR A 184 2.46 2.83 11.18
C THR A 184 1.16 3.57 11.40
N THR A 185 0.94 4.07 12.62
CA THR A 185 -0.16 4.97 12.95
C THR A 185 0.35 6.37 13.22
N GLY A 186 -0.51 7.37 13.06
CA GLY A 186 -0.15 8.76 13.29
C GLY A 186 -1.30 9.71 13.04
N PRO A 187 -1.07 11.03 13.13
CA PRO A 187 -2.05 12.02 12.69
C PRO A 187 -2.35 11.86 11.20
N VAL A 188 -3.58 12.21 10.80
CA VAL A 188 -3.96 12.20 9.37
C VAL A 188 -3.10 13.19 8.58
N GLU A 189 -2.49 12.68 7.52
CA GLU A 189 -1.85 13.47 6.48
C GLU A 189 -2.66 13.35 5.19
N VAL A 190 -3.46 14.37 4.88
CA VAL A 190 -4.29 14.36 3.68
C VAL A 190 -3.44 14.72 2.46
N VAL A 191 -3.23 13.74 1.59
CA VAL A 191 -2.62 13.92 0.27
C VAL A 191 -3.72 13.74 -0.78
N PRO A 192 -4.14 14.79 -1.50
CA PRO A 192 -5.14 14.67 -2.55
C PRO A 192 -4.69 13.73 -3.67
N GLN A 193 -5.65 13.03 -4.29
CA GLN A 193 -5.37 12.23 -5.49
C GLN A 193 -4.96 13.15 -6.65
N GLU A 194 -3.81 12.87 -7.26
CA GLU A 194 -3.40 13.54 -8.50
C GLU A 194 -4.26 13.06 -9.67
N MET A 195 -4.83 14.01 -10.42
CA MET A 195 -5.68 13.73 -11.56
C MET A 195 -4.91 13.96 -12.86
N LYS A 196 -4.93 12.97 -13.76
CA LYS A 196 -4.30 13.11 -15.07
C LYS A 196 -5.18 13.97 -15.99
N PRO A 197 -4.59 14.88 -16.78
CA PRO A 197 -5.33 15.63 -17.77
C PRO A 197 -5.92 14.71 -18.85
N VAL A 198 -7.06 15.12 -19.39
CA VAL A 198 -7.76 14.46 -20.49
C VAL A 198 -8.10 15.48 -21.57
N LEU A 199 -8.25 15.02 -22.81
CA LEU A 199 -8.81 15.79 -23.90
C LEU A 199 -10.33 15.71 -23.81
N GLU A 200 -10.99 16.86 -23.70
CA GLU A 200 -12.45 16.98 -23.73
C GLU A 200 -12.90 17.61 -25.06
N TYR A 201 -13.68 16.86 -25.81
CA TYR A 201 -14.23 17.27 -27.10
C TYR A 201 -15.53 18.06 -26.93
N PRO A 202 -15.94 18.88 -27.91
CA PRO A 202 -17.21 19.63 -27.85
C PRO A 202 -18.46 18.76 -27.72
N ASP A 203 -18.39 17.49 -28.10
CA ASP A 203 -19.46 16.50 -27.96
C ASP A 203 -19.47 15.81 -26.58
N GLY A 204 -18.58 16.19 -25.66
CA GLY A 204 -18.45 15.65 -24.31
C GLY A 204 -17.61 14.37 -24.22
N ARG A 205 -17.11 13.85 -25.35
CA ARG A 205 -16.20 12.70 -25.35
C ARG A 205 -14.89 13.08 -24.65
N ARG A 206 -14.33 12.14 -23.87
CA ARG A 206 -13.05 12.31 -23.18
C ARG A 206 -12.05 11.24 -23.58
N GLU A 207 -10.80 11.63 -23.79
CA GLU A 207 -9.68 10.73 -24.12
C GLU A 207 -8.46 11.06 -23.25
N PRO A 208 -7.61 10.07 -22.89
CA PRO A 208 -6.36 10.34 -22.19
C PRO A 208 -5.52 11.39 -22.94
N TYR A 209 -5.02 12.40 -22.23
CA TYR A 209 -4.06 13.35 -22.80
C TYR A 209 -2.63 12.86 -22.49
N GLU A 210 -1.94 12.39 -23.52
CA GLU A 210 -0.50 12.18 -23.47
C GLU A 210 0.16 13.45 -24.04
N PRO A 211 0.83 14.28 -23.22
CA PRO A 211 1.65 15.34 -23.78
C PRO A 211 2.71 14.66 -24.65
N GLU A 212 2.82 15.04 -25.93
CA GLU A 212 3.98 14.63 -26.73
C GLU A 212 5.22 14.91 -25.88
N ALA A 213 5.96 13.85 -25.55
CA ALA A 213 7.15 13.97 -24.74
C ALA A 213 8.02 15.06 -25.38
N ALA A 214 8.20 16.17 -24.66
CA ALA A 214 9.11 17.21 -25.10
C ALA A 214 10.43 16.51 -25.44
N PRO A 215 11.01 16.72 -26.63
CA PRO A 215 12.19 15.98 -27.05
C PRO A 215 13.25 16.12 -25.97
N ALA A 216 13.70 14.99 -25.43
CA ALA A 216 14.62 14.87 -24.30
C ALA A 216 16.07 15.28 -24.65
N ASP A 217 16.25 16.24 -25.55
CA ASP A 217 17.56 16.59 -26.12
C ASP A 217 17.74 18.11 -26.26
N ALA A 218 17.58 18.82 -25.13
CA ALA A 218 17.99 20.22 -25.02
C ALA A 218 19.08 20.43 -23.95
N SER A 219 19.81 19.38 -23.56
CA SER A 219 20.95 19.47 -22.63
C SER A 219 22.32 19.22 -23.29
N LYS A 220 22.39 19.27 -24.63
CA LYS A 220 23.66 19.37 -25.36
C LYS A 220 23.54 20.40 -26.49
N ALA A 221 23.77 21.66 -26.14
CA ALA A 221 24.28 22.65 -27.06
C ALA A 221 25.52 23.25 -26.40
N ASP A 222 26.65 22.70 -26.85
CA ASP A 222 28.01 23.19 -26.91
C ASP A 222 28.44 24.36 -26.00
N ASP A 223 29.48 24.02 -25.24
CA ASP A 223 30.57 24.84 -24.74
C ASP A 223 31.09 25.80 -25.82
N ASP A 224 30.85 27.10 -25.65
CA ASP A 224 31.82 28.13 -26.04
C ASP A 224 31.50 29.49 -25.38
N SER A 225 32.38 29.90 -24.46
CA SER A 225 32.92 31.25 -24.25
C SER A 225 31.98 32.50 -24.23
N ALA A 226 31.89 33.13 -23.04
CA ALA A 226 31.14 34.33 -22.61
C ALA A 226 31.44 35.68 -23.36
N PRO A 227 30.82 36.89 -23.07
CA PRO A 227 29.90 37.26 -21.97
C PRO A 227 28.65 38.12 -22.37
N ALA A 228 27.94 38.57 -21.32
CA ALA A 228 26.58 39.09 -21.23
C ALA A 228 26.14 40.27 -22.11
N GLY A 229 24.91 40.13 -22.63
CA GLY A 229 23.94 41.20 -22.86
C GLY A 229 22.55 40.60 -22.68
N GLU A 230 21.79 41.06 -21.70
CA GLU A 230 20.49 40.49 -21.27
C GLU A 230 19.49 40.48 -22.44
N CYS A 231 19.33 39.33 -23.10
CA CYS A 231 18.23 39.07 -24.02
C CYS A 231 17.45 37.87 -23.49
N ASN A 232 16.21 38.09 -23.06
CA ASN A 232 15.32 37.05 -22.55
C ASN A 232 14.98 36.05 -23.68
N TRP A 233 14.84 34.76 -23.32
CA TRP A 233 14.52 33.68 -24.24
C TRP A 233 13.27 33.95 -25.10
N PHE A 234 12.28 34.67 -24.55
CA PHE A 234 11.06 35.04 -25.26
C PHE A 234 11.33 35.98 -26.45
N GLU A 235 12.27 36.92 -26.32
CA GLU A 235 12.60 37.90 -27.39
C GLU A 235 13.47 37.29 -28.49
N ARG A 236 14.23 36.23 -28.16
CA ARG A 236 14.99 35.43 -29.14
C ARG A 236 14.09 34.63 -30.08
N LEU A 237 12.95 34.13 -29.57
CA LEU A 237 11.98 33.37 -30.37
C LEU A 237 11.41 34.19 -31.54
N PHE A 238 11.37 35.53 -31.40
CA PHE A 238 10.81 36.45 -32.39
C PHE A 238 11.85 37.33 -33.09
N ASN A 239 13.13 37.04 -32.95
CA ASN A 239 14.24 37.73 -33.63
C ASN A 239 14.30 39.25 -33.36
N GLN A 240 13.98 39.68 -32.13
CA GLN A 240 13.85 41.08 -31.73
C GLN A 240 15.02 41.65 -30.91
N CYS A 241 16.15 40.94 -30.80
CA CYS A 241 17.31 41.47 -30.06
C CYS A 241 18.01 42.62 -30.83
N PRO A 242 18.42 43.71 -30.14
CA PRO A 242 19.22 44.78 -30.75
C PRO A 242 20.64 44.28 -31.06
N LYS A 243 21.15 44.62 -32.25
CA LYS A 243 22.54 44.32 -32.63
C LYS A 243 23.48 45.30 -31.93
N ALA A 244 24.41 44.79 -31.14
CA ALA A 244 25.43 45.60 -30.47
C ALA A 244 26.58 45.96 -31.42
N ASP A 245 26.98 47.24 -31.40
CA ASP A 245 28.16 47.78 -32.06
C ASP A 245 29.46 47.32 -31.36
N THR A 246 30.46 46.92 -32.15
CA THR A 246 31.77 46.46 -31.68
C THR A 246 32.73 47.62 -31.38
N THR A 247 33.36 47.60 -30.20
CA THR A 247 34.65 48.27 -29.97
C THR A 247 35.53 47.48 -28.99
N GLU A 248 36.81 47.38 -29.34
CA GLU A 248 37.91 46.53 -28.84
C GLU A 248 38.54 46.92 -27.47
N SER A 249 39.46 46.03 -27.05
CA SER A 249 40.69 46.19 -26.22
C SER A 249 40.56 45.74 -24.75
N ASP A 250 41.20 44.60 -24.40
CA ASP A 250 42.57 44.44 -23.82
C ASP A 250 42.46 44.39 -22.27
N ASP A 251 43.19 43.62 -21.47
CA ASP A 251 44.37 42.77 -21.58
C ASP A 251 44.55 42.09 -20.19
N SER A 252 45.35 41.02 -20.11
CA SER A 252 46.14 40.56 -18.93
C SER A 252 45.56 39.67 -17.80
N ALA A 253 45.88 38.38 -17.94
CA ALA A 253 46.84 37.58 -17.13
C ALA A 253 46.58 37.20 -15.63
N GLU A 254 46.34 35.90 -15.46
CA GLU A 254 46.81 34.88 -14.46
C GLU A 254 48.10 35.14 -13.64
N PRO A 255 48.59 34.24 -12.72
CA PRO A 255 47.99 33.09 -12.00
C PRO A 255 48.46 32.91 -10.52
N ALA A 256 47.99 31.84 -9.86
CA ALA A 256 48.78 30.78 -9.18
C ALA A 256 48.34 30.39 -7.73
N GLU A 257 48.11 29.08 -7.57
CA GLU A 257 47.91 28.29 -6.33
C GLU A 257 49.26 28.07 -5.56
N PRO A 258 49.48 27.07 -4.64
CA PRO A 258 48.61 26.25 -3.77
C PRO A 258 49.17 26.07 -2.31
N ALA A 259 48.50 25.21 -1.49
CA ALA A 259 49.09 24.09 -0.70
C ALA A 259 48.82 23.98 0.83
N ALA A 260 48.38 22.76 1.21
CA ALA A 260 48.86 21.84 2.26
C ALA A 260 48.55 22.01 3.78
N ALA A 261 47.81 21.01 4.31
CA ALA A 261 48.12 19.97 5.32
C ALA A 261 48.64 20.26 6.76
N GLY A 262 48.20 19.39 7.70
CA GLY A 262 48.80 19.06 9.01
C GLY A 262 47.96 19.51 10.21
N GLY A 263 47.79 18.79 11.32
CA GLY A 263 48.39 17.57 11.87
C GLY A 263 47.75 17.26 13.24
N ALA A 264 47.99 16.05 13.74
CA ALA A 264 47.46 15.46 14.97
C ALA A 264 48.09 16.00 16.28
N ASP A 265 47.48 15.71 17.43
CA ASP A 265 48.24 15.45 18.66
C ASP A 265 47.53 14.44 19.58
N ALA A 266 48.36 13.66 20.27
CA ALA A 266 48.06 12.50 21.08
C ALA A 266 48.47 12.74 22.55
N ALA A 267 47.99 11.91 23.47
CA ALA A 267 48.69 11.39 24.67
C ALA A 267 47.68 10.57 25.50
N GLU A 268 47.82 9.24 25.65
CA GLU A 268 48.71 8.53 26.60
C GLU A 268 48.29 8.78 28.07
N SER A 269 48.15 7.82 28.99
CA SER A 269 48.63 6.45 29.22
C SER A 269 48.10 6.02 30.62
N PRO A 270 48.48 4.90 31.29
CA PRO A 270 49.08 3.63 30.83
C PRO A 270 48.43 2.36 31.41
N ASP A 271 48.92 1.27 30.86
CA ASP A 271 48.80 -0.17 31.11
C ASP A 271 49.27 -0.67 32.49
N ALA A 272 48.85 -1.90 32.81
CA ALA A 272 49.69 -3.07 33.14
C ALA A 272 48.87 -4.12 33.92
N ASP A 273 49.05 -5.44 33.80
CA ASP A 273 49.52 -6.35 32.77
C ASP A 273 49.44 -7.76 33.39
N GLY A 274 49.27 -8.77 32.54
CA GLY A 274 49.59 -10.18 32.80
C GLY A 274 48.51 -11.04 33.47
N ASP A 275 48.33 -12.31 33.13
CA ASP A 275 48.92 -13.16 32.08
C ASP A 275 48.17 -14.52 32.13
N ASP A 276 48.38 -15.32 31.10
CA ASP A 276 48.22 -16.78 31.03
C ASP A 276 46.84 -17.43 30.75
N ALA A 277 46.72 -17.81 29.47
CA ALA A 277 46.71 -19.21 29.00
C ALA A 277 45.38 -19.94 28.72
N ASP A 278 45.32 -20.37 27.45
CA ASP A 278 44.80 -21.65 26.95
C ASP A 278 43.28 -21.82 26.76
N SER A 279 42.84 -21.68 25.51
CA SER A 279 41.90 -22.65 24.91
C SER A 279 41.91 -22.49 23.38
N THR A 280 42.32 -23.57 22.74
CA THR A 280 42.28 -23.83 21.30
C THR A 280 40.86 -23.81 20.73
N THR A 281 40.75 -23.23 19.54
CA THR A 281 39.82 -23.51 18.43
C THR A 281 38.84 -24.67 18.58
N ASP A 282 37.55 -24.36 18.47
CA ASP A 282 36.60 -25.07 17.61
C ASP A 282 35.67 -24.02 16.96
N ASP A 283 36.01 -23.67 15.72
CA ASP A 283 35.12 -23.05 14.74
C ASP A 283 34.12 -24.15 14.31
N ASP A 284 32.91 -24.13 14.85
CA ASP A 284 31.75 -24.80 14.25
C ASP A 284 30.68 -23.74 14.00
N ALA A 285 30.78 -23.12 12.83
CA ALA A 285 29.78 -22.23 12.29
C ALA A 285 28.54 -23.05 11.93
N ALA A 286 27.59 -23.14 12.86
CA ALA A 286 26.25 -23.62 12.59
C ALA A 286 25.60 -22.69 11.53
N GLN A 287 25.48 -23.21 10.31
CA GLN A 287 24.64 -22.64 9.25
C GLN A 287 23.17 -22.63 9.72
N PRO A 288 22.37 -21.61 9.37
CA PRO A 288 20.92 -21.68 9.53
C PRO A 288 20.38 -22.77 8.60
N ASP A 289 19.77 -23.81 9.18
CA ASP A 289 19.09 -24.86 8.43
C ASP A 289 17.96 -24.28 7.56
N GLU A 290 18.11 -24.47 6.25
CA GLU A 290 17.07 -24.39 5.24
C GLU A 290 15.88 -25.29 5.67
N PRO A 291 14.60 -24.88 5.52
CA PRO A 291 13.50 -25.61 6.15
C PRO A 291 13.43 -27.04 5.61
N GLU A 292 13.77 -27.99 6.47
CA GLU A 292 13.57 -29.41 6.28
C GLU A 292 12.11 -29.63 5.86
N SER A 293 11.88 -30.25 4.71
CA SER A 293 10.55 -30.50 4.16
C SER A 293 9.67 -31.15 5.24
N ALA A 294 8.65 -30.41 5.72
CA ALA A 294 7.74 -30.88 6.76
C ALA A 294 7.21 -32.29 6.44
N PRO A 295 7.15 -33.21 7.43
CA PRO A 295 6.69 -34.57 7.21
C PRO A 295 5.26 -34.55 6.66
N ARG A 296 5.02 -35.28 5.56
CA ARG A 296 3.70 -35.36 4.93
C ARG A 296 2.88 -36.52 5.46
N ALA A 297 1.56 -36.36 5.42
CA ALA A 297 0.56 -37.40 5.69
C ALA A 297 -0.62 -37.26 4.71
N GLU A 298 -1.48 -38.27 4.68
CA GLU A 298 -2.75 -38.30 3.95
C GLU A 298 -3.92 -38.42 4.92
N ILE A 299 -5.06 -37.82 4.59
CA ILE A 299 -6.31 -38.01 5.33
C ILE A 299 -6.82 -39.44 5.12
N ASP A 300 -7.05 -40.20 6.20
CA ASP A 300 -7.55 -41.58 6.14
C ASP A 300 -9.07 -41.70 6.33
N GLY A 301 -9.71 -40.69 6.94
CA GLY A 301 -11.17 -40.68 7.15
C GLY A 301 -11.98 -40.18 5.95
N SER A 302 -13.17 -40.73 5.71
CA SER A 302 -14.05 -40.33 4.58
C SER A 302 -14.45 -38.85 4.60
N THR A 303 -14.71 -38.31 5.78
CA THR A 303 -14.95 -36.88 6.01
C THR A 303 -14.36 -36.53 7.35
N VAL A 304 -13.32 -35.69 7.34
CA VAL A 304 -12.56 -35.31 8.52
C VAL A 304 -12.78 -33.84 8.82
N ASN A 305 -13.10 -33.55 10.08
CA ASN A 305 -13.21 -32.18 10.58
C ASN A 305 -11.81 -31.63 10.85
N VAL A 306 -11.47 -30.53 10.20
CA VAL A 306 -10.29 -29.73 10.54
C VAL A 306 -10.73 -28.67 11.55
N ARG A 307 -10.03 -28.57 12.68
CA ARG A 307 -10.46 -27.77 13.82
C ARG A 307 -9.52 -26.62 14.16
N SER A 308 -10.04 -25.65 14.91
CA SER A 308 -9.26 -24.48 15.35
C SER A 308 -8.22 -24.81 16.41
N ARG A 309 -8.45 -25.84 17.25
CA ARG A 309 -7.51 -26.31 18.29
C ARG A 309 -7.39 -27.83 18.32
N ALA A 310 -6.36 -28.33 19.01
CA ALA A 310 -6.10 -29.74 19.27
C ALA A 310 -7.11 -30.39 20.27
N THR A 311 -8.41 -30.15 20.08
CA THR A 311 -9.49 -30.64 20.96
C THR A 311 -10.77 -30.96 20.19
N THR A 312 -11.58 -31.89 20.70
CA THR A 312 -12.86 -32.28 20.08
C THR A 312 -13.97 -31.23 20.25
N ASP A 313 -13.81 -30.31 21.19
CA ASP A 313 -14.82 -29.30 21.53
C ASP A 313 -14.57 -27.96 20.83
N SER A 314 -13.41 -27.82 20.16
CA SER A 314 -13.08 -26.62 19.38
C SER A 314 -13.89 -26.52 18.10
N GLU A 315 -14.02 -25.30 17.57
CA GLU A 315 -14.74 -25.01 16.35
C GLU A 315 -14.21 -25.83 15.16
N VAL A 316 -15.13 -26.37 14.34
CA VAL A 316 -14.79 -27.01 13.08
C VAL A 316 -14.61 -25.94 12.01
N LEU A 317 -13.39 -25.78 11.51
CA LEU A 317 -13.04 -24.78 10.49
C LEU A 317 -13.60 -25.16 9.12
N PHE A 318 -13.39 -26.42 8.72
CA PHE A 318 -13.87 -26.98 7.47
C PHE A 318 -13.76 -28.52 7.50
N GLN A 319 -14.30 -29.16 6.46
CA GLN A 319 -14.19 -30.60 6.27
C GLN A 319 -13.32 -30.93 5.06
N VAL A 320 -12.60 -32.05 5.17
CA VAL A 320 -11.72 -32.59 4.12
C VAL A 320 -12.03 -34.06 3.88
N GLN A 321 -11.58 -34.58 2.74
CA GLN A 321 -11.91 -35.93 2.29
C GLN A 321 -10.70 -36.84 2.36
N GLN A 322 -10.97 -38.14 2.36
CA GLN A 322 -9.95 -39.17 2.33
C GLN A 322 -9.03 -38.99 1.11
N GLY A 323 -7.72 -39.11 1.33
CA GLY A 323 -6.69 -38.99 0.29
C GLY A 323 -6.14 -37.58 0.10
N ASP A 324 -6.67 -36.56 0.78
CA ASP A 324 -6.07 -35.22 0.77
C ASP A 324 -4.67 -35.28 1.41
N SER A 325 -3.65 -34.77 0.70
CA SER A 325 -2.27 -34.70 1.21
C SER A 325 -2.05 -33.45 2.05
N VAL A 326 -1.33 -33.61 3.15
CA VAL A 326 -1.05 -32.53 4.10
C VAL A 326 0.39 -32.55 4.57
N GLY A 327 0.97 -31.38 4.79
CA GLY A 327 2.22 -31.22 5.53
C GLY A 327 1.93 -31.08 7.03
N ILE A 328 2.58 -31.86 7.88
CA ILE A 328 2.46 -31.74 9.34
C ILE A 328 3.45 -30.67 9.81
N LEU A 329 2.90 -29.57 10.32
CA LEU A 329 3.68 -28.43 10.79
C LEU A 329 4.01 -28.51 12.28
N LYS A 330 3.08 -29.03 13.08
CA LYS A 330 3.22 -29.18 14.54
C LYS A 330 2.40 -30.38 15.00
N LYS A 331 2.87 -31.04 16.06
CA LYS A 331 2.08 -32.06 16.78
C LYS A 331 1.88 -31.63 18.22
N GLU A 332 0.68 -31.86 18.73
CA GLU A 332 0.32 -31.54 20.11
C GLU A 332 -0.71 -32.55 20.61
N ASN A 333 -0.34 -33.31 21.65
CA ASN A 333 -1.12 -34.45 22.13
C ASN A 333 -1.40 -35.44 20.98
N ASP A 334 -2.66 -35.88 20.84
CA ASP A 334 -3.13 -36.78 19.77
C ASP A 334 -3.63 -36.01 18.52
N TRP A 335 -3.08 -34.82 18.26
CA TRP A 335 -3.45 -33.98 17.12
C TRP A 335 -2.23 -33.47 16.37
N SER A 336 -2.40 -33.34 15.06
CA SER A 336 -1.44 -32.75 14.15
C SER A 336 -2.02 -31.46 13.58
N TYR A 337 -1.28 -30.37 13.71
CA TYR A 337 -1.54 -29.15 12.97
C TYR A 337 -0.95 -29.28 11.58
N VAL A 338 -1.81 -29.25 10.59
CA VAL A 338 -1.47 -29.59 9.21
C VAL A 338 -1.73 -28.44 8.25
N GLU A 339 -0.96 -28.38 7.17
CA GLU A 339 -1.14 -27.47 6.04
C GLU A 339 -1.50 -28.25 4.78
N PHE A 340 -2.57 -27.84 4.12
CA PHE A 340 -3.05 -28.39 2.86
C PHE A 340 -2.38 -27.69 1.68
N ASP A 341 -2.37 -28.35 0.51
CA ASP A 341 -1.77 -27.80 -0.71
C ASP A 341 -2.39 -26.46 -1.16
N ASP A 342 -3.63 -26.17 -0.76
CA ASP A 342 -4.32 -24.90 -1.04
C ASP A 342 -4.03 -23.80 0.00
N GLY A 343 -3.10 -24.05 0.92
CA GLY A 343 -2.63 -23.15 1.96
C GLY A 343 -3.53 -23.07 3.20
N ARG A 344 -4.62 -23.85 3.27
CA ARG A 344 -5.42 -23.95 4.50
C ARG A 344 -4.63 -24.67 5.58
N LYS A 345 -4.87 -24.31 6.84
CA LYS A 345 -4.26 -24.97 7.99
C LYS A 345 -5.28 -25.25 9.09
N GLY A 346 -4.97 -26.20 9.95
CA GLY A 346 -5.79 -26.50 11.13
C GLY A 346 -5.42 -27.82 11.78
N TRP A 347 -6.11 -28.15 12.86
CA TRP A 347 -5.85 -29.36 13.65
C TRP A 347 -6.66 -30.55 13.16
N VAL A 348 -5.98 -31.67 12.93
CA VAL A 348 -6.56 -32.98 12.60
C VAL A 348 -6.11 -33.99 13.64
N ALA A 349 -7.03 -34.82 14.13
CA ALA A 349 -6.69 -35.86 15.10
C ALA A 349 -5.79 -36.91 14.44
N ASP A 350 -4.72 -37.31 15.12
CA ASP A 350 -3.65 -38.15 14.55
C ASP A 350 -4.16 -39.49 14.01
N PHE A 351 -5.19 -40.08 14.64
CA PHE A 351 -5.79 -41.33 14.19
C PHE A 351 -6.54 -41.24 12.85
N LEU A 352 -6.75 -40.02 12.34
CA LEU A 352 -7.35 -39.74 11.03
C LEU A 352 -6.32 -39.45 9.94
N LEU A 353 -5.03 -39.56 10.28
CA LEU A 353 -3.91 -39.38 9.36
C LEU A 353 -3.20 -40.71 9.11
N LYS A 354 -2.80 -40.91 7.86
CA LYS A 354 -1.95 -42.01 7.43
C LYS A 354 -0.64 -41.45 6.88
N GLN A 355 0.48 -41.92 7.42
CA GLN A 355 1.83 -41.56 6.99
C GLN A 355 2.35 -42.51 5.92
#